data_AF-A0A377ZY63-F1
#
_entry.id   AF-A0A377ZY63-F1
#
_cell.length_a   1.000
_cell.length_b   1.000
_cell.length_c   1.000
_cell.angle_alpha   90.00
_cell.angle_beta   90.00
_cell.angle_gamma   90.00
#
_symmetry.space_group_name_H-M   'P 1'
#
loop_
_entity.id
_entity.type
_entity.pdbx_description
1 polymer ?
#
loop_
_entity_poly.entity_id
_entity_poly.type
_entity_poly.pdbx_seq_one_letter_code
_entity_poly.pdbx_strand_id
1 'polypeptide(L)'
;MRLARHAAREAAQKTQLINACDQVAVDIGSEVLRHVPGRISTEVDARFAWDRGMCVAKARKLIQLYEKNGIGPERILIKLAATWEGIRAAEEFGAERYKLAT
;
A
#
# COMPACT_ATOMS: atom_id res chain seq x y z
N MET A 1 7.62 -12.57 33.03
CA MET A 1 7.87 -11.17 32.60
C MET A 1 8.82 -11.04 31.40
N ARG A 2 9.92 -11.82 31.29
CA ARG A 2 10.92 -11.69 30.20
C ARG A 2 10.40 -12.11 28.81
N LEU A 3 9.61 -13.17 28.72
CA LEU A 3 9.00 -13.68 27.47
C LEU A 3 8.02 -12.68 26.84
N ALA A 4 7.13 -12.08 27.63
CA ALA A 4 6.18 -11.09 27.15
C ALA A 4 6.87 -9.84 26.57
N ARG A 5 7.99 -9.41 27.17
CA ARG A 5 8.80 -8.29 26.64
C ARG A 5 9.48 -8.64 25.31
N HIS A 6 9.93 -9.88 25.15
CA HIS A 6 10.53 -10.34 23.89
C HIS A 6 9.50 -10.34 22.76
N ALA A 7 8.35 -10.98 23.00
CA ALA A 7 7.26 -11.04 22.02
C ALA A 7 6.78 -9.63 21.60
N ALA A 8 6.66 -8.70 22.56
CA ALA A 8 6.30 -7.31 22.27
C ALA A 8 7.36 -6.61 21.39
N ARG A 9 8.64 -6.83 21.65
CA ARG A 9 9.74 -6.27 20.85
C ARG A 9 9.73 -6.83 19.43
N GLU A 10 9.53 -8.13 19.26
CA GLU A 10 9.45 -8.76 17.95
C GLU A 10 8.26 -8.24 17.14
N ALA A 11 7.08 -8.10 17.76
CA ALA A 11 5.91 -7.52 17.12
C ALA A 11 6.15 -6.06 16.67
N ALA A 12 6.81 -5.26 17.51
CA ALA A 12 7.19 -3.89 17.18
C ALA A 12 8.18 -3.84 15.99
N GLN A 13 9.21 -4.69 16.00
CA GLN A 13 10.18 -4.77 14.90
C GLN A 13 9.53 -5.19 13.58
N LYS A 14 8.62 -6.18 13.62
CA LYS A 14 7.86 -6.60 12.44
C LYS A 14 7.00 -5.46 11.89
N THR A 15 6.36 -4.70 12.77
CA THR A 15 5.54 -3.55 12.39
C THR A 15 6.40 -2.44 11.77
N GLN A 16 7.57 -2.16 12.36
CA GLN A 16 8.53 -1.19 11.83
C GLN A 16 9.01 -1.59 10.44
N LEU A 17 9.33 -2.87 10.21
CA LEU A 17 9.74 -3.38 8.91
C LEU A 17 8.63 -3.20 7.86
N ILE A 18 7.40 -3.58 8.19
CA ILE A 18 6.25 -3.40 7.28
C ILE A 18 6.05 -1.92 6.93
N ASN A 19 6.15 -1.03 7.92
CA ASN A 19 6.04 0.41 7.69
C ASN A 19 7.18 0.96 6.83
N ALA A 20 8.40 0.48 7.04
CA ALA A 20 9.56 0.86 6.24
C ALA A 20 9.41 0.43 4.77
N CYS A 21 8.94 -0.80 4.51
CA CYS A 21 8.67 -1.25 3.15
C CYS A 21 7.64 -0.36 2.43
N ASP A 22 6.56 0.02 3.13
CA ASP A 22 5.54 0.92 2.56
C ASP A 22 6.13 2.29 2.24
N GLN A 23 6.92 2.84 3.15
CA GLN A 23 7.56 4.14 2.98
C GLN A 23 8.53 4.12 1.80
N VAL A 24 9.36 3.08 1.67
CA VAL A 24 10.29 2.94 0.53
C VAL A 24 9.54 2.90 -0.80
N ALA A 25 8.44 2.13 -0.89
CA ALA A 25 7.64 2.08 -2.12
C ALA A 25 7.03 3.45 -2.46
N VAL A 26 6.56 4.17 -1.44
CA VAL A 26 6.01 5.52 -1.60
C VAL A 26 7.08 6.51 -2.02
N ASP A 27 8.23 6.55 -1.35
CA ASP A 27 9.33 7.47 -1.63
C ASP A 27 9.89 7.30 -3.04
N ILE A 28 10.04 6.05 -3.50
CA ILE A 28 10.42 5.76 -4.88
C ILE A 28 9.38 6.34 -5.85
N GLY A 29 8.09 6.08 -5.61
CA GLY A 29 7.04 6.61 -6.47
C GLY A 29 6.95 8.14 -6.43
N SER A 30 7.19 8.76 -5.27
CA SER A 30 7.24 10.21 -5.10
C SER A 30 8.38 10.82 -5.91
N GLU A 31 9.55 10.19 -5.93
CA GLU A 31 10.68 10.64 -6.75
C GLU A 31 10.37 10.50 -8.24
N VAL A 32 9.83 9.35 -8.67
CA VAL A 32 9.43 9.16 -10.08
C VAL A 32 8.45 10.22 -10.56
N LEU A 33 7.47 10.59 -9.73
CA LEU A 33 6.46 11.60 -10.06
C LEU A 33 7.02 13.02 -10.27
N ARG A 34 8.23 13.31 -9.81
CA ARG A 34 8.92 14.57 -10.11
C ARG A 34 9.37 14.67 -11.57
N HIS A 35 9.56 13.52 -12.22
CA HIS A 35 10.12 13.42 -13.57
C HIS A 35 9.08 13.03 -14.63
N VAL A 36 7.86 12.65 -14.23
CA VAL A 36 6.79 12.25 -15.16
C VAL A 36 5.54 13.11 -14.99
N PRO A 37 4.84 13.49 -16.08
CA PRO A 37 3.59 14.25 -16.00
C PRO A 37 2.39 13.37 -15.62
N GLY A 38 2.53 12.05 -15.78
CA GLY A 38 1.46 11.08 -15.58
C GLY A 38 1.31 10.62 -14.13
N ARG A 39 0.83 9.38 -13.96
CA ARG A 39 0.57 8.74 -12.68
C ARG A 39 1.65 7.70 -12.36
N ILE A 40 1.77 7.34 -11.09
CA ILE A 40 2.57 6.20 -10.62
C ILE A 40 1.64 5.08 -10.17
N SER A 41 2.01 3.83 -10.46
CA SER A 41 1.35 2.65 -9.90
C SER A 41 2.15 2.09 -8.73
N THR A 42 1.50 1.89 -7.59
CA THR A 42 2.13 1.34 -6.39
C THR A 42 1.35 0.14 -5.91
N GLU A 43 2.03 -0.99 -5.78
CA GLU A 43 1.39 -2.29 -5.54
C GLU A 43 1.15 -2.54 -4.04
N VAL A 44 -0.03 -3.07 -3.72
CA VAL A 44 -0.31 -3.66 -2.41
C VAL A 44 0.47 -4.97 -2.29
N ASP A 45 0.96 -5.23 -1.09
CA ASP A 45 1.65 -6.48 -0.76
C ASP A 45 0.84 -7.71 -1.20
N ALA A 46 1.41 -8.48 -2.15
CA ALA A 46 0.78 -9.64 -2.76
C ALA A 46 0.40 -10.74 -1.76
N ARG A 47 0.98 -10.75 -0.55
CA ARG A 47 0.57 -11.66 0.53
C ARG A 47 -0.88 -11.43 0.97
N PHE A 48 -1.44 -10.26 0.69
CA PHE A 48 -2.84 -9.94 0.95
C PHE A 48 -3.76 -10.19 -0.25
N ALA A 49 -3.28 -10.81 -1.33
CA ALA A 49 -4.07 -11.01 -2.56
C ALA A 49 -5.40 -11.76 -2.34
N TRP A 50 -5.54 -12.53 -1.26
CA TRP A 50 -6.76 -13.26 -0.89
C TRP A 50 -7.46 -12.67 0.35
N ASP A 51 -7.09 -11.47 0.77
CA ASP A 51 -7.69 -10.75 1.89
C ASP A 51 -8.16 -9.37 1.43
N ARG A 52 -9.47 -9.29 1.15
CA ARG A 52 -10.13 -8.06 0.71
C ARG A 52 -9.94 -6.91 1.69
N GLY A 53 -10.08 -7.17 2.99
CA GLY A 53 -9.99 -6.14 4.03
C GLY A 53 -8.56 -5.58 4.13
N MET A 54 -7.56 -6.46 4.10
CA MET A 54 -6.16 -6.05 4.10
C MET A 54 -5.77 -5.33 2.82
N CYS A 55 -6.31 -5.73 1.66
CA CYS A 55 -6.12 -4.99 0.40
C CYS A 55 -6.62 -3.55 0.50
N VAL A 56 -7.86 -3.34 0.96
CA VAL A 56 -8.45 -2.00 1.13
C VAL A 56 -7.67 -1.19 2.16
N ALA A 57 -7.34 -1.78 3.31
CA ALA A 57 -6.59 -1.11 4.37
C ALA A 57 -5.19 -0.66 3.90
N LYS A 58 -4.49 -1.53 3.16
CA LYS A 58 -3.17 -1.22 2.61
C LYS A 58 -3.24 -0.16 1.52
N ALA A 59 -4.21 -0.24 0.62
CA ALA A 59 -4.46 0.78 -0.40
C ALA A 59 -4.65 2.17 0.22
N ARG A 60 -5.49 2.27 1.27
CA ARG A 60 -5.73 3.54 2.00
C ARG A 60 -4.46 4.07 2.65
N LYS A 61 -3.69 3.18 3.28
CA LYS A 61 -2.41 3.54 3.91
C LYS A 61 -1.42 4.11 2.88
N LEU A 62 -1.29 3.48 1.73
CA LEU A 62 -0.39 3.96 0.67
C LEU A 62 -0.79 5.35 0.16
N ILE A 63 -2.09 5.60 -0.05
CA ILE A 63 -2.57 6.95 -0.41
C ILE A 63 -2.21 7.98 0.66
N GLN A 64 -2.45 7.68 1.94
CA GLN A 64 -2.10 8.60 3.04
C GLN A 64 -0.61 8.90 3.12
N LEU A 65 0.25 7.93 2.79
CA LEU A 65 1.69 8.15 2.75
C LEU A 65 2.09 9.06 1.57
N TYR A 66 1.47 8.90 0.39
CA TYR A 66 1.64 9.84 -0.72
C TYR A 66 1.16 11.26 -0.38
N GLU A 67 0.01 11.38 0.28
CA GLU A 67 -0.52 12.67 0.72
C GLU A 67 0.43 13.39 1.69
N LYS A 68 1.08 12.65 2.60
CA LYS A 68 2.14 13.19 3.48
C LYS A 68 3.34 13.72 2.70
N ASN A 69 3.62 13.15 1.54
CA ASN A 69 4.65 13.63 0.61
C ASN A 69 4.14 14.75 -0.32
N GLY A 70 2.94 15.27 -0.11
CA GLY A 70 2.34 16.35 -0.90
C GLY A 70 1.79 15.92 -2.26
N ILE A 71 1.55 14.63 -2.46
CA ILE A 71 1.06 14.07 -3.73
C ILE A 71 -0.40 13.67 -3.59
N GLY A 72 -1.26 14.28 -4.41
CA GLY A 72 -2.69 13.99 -4.44
C GLY A 72 -3.02 12.64 -5.09
N PRO A 73 -4.16 12.03 -4.72
CA PRO A 73 -4.55 10.70 -5.17
C PRO A 73 -4.89 10.62 -6.67
N GLU A 74 -4.99 11.75 -7.38
CA GLU A 74 -5.12 11.83 -8.85
C GLU A 74 -3.83 11.43 -9.60
N ARG A 75 -2.67 11.47 -8.93
CA ARG A 75 -1.37 11.06 -9.46
C ARG A 75 -1.04 9.59 -9.14
N ILE A 76 -1.88 8.90 -8.38
CA ILE A 76 -1.61 7.55 -7.86
C ILE A 76 -2.61 6.54 -8.45
N LEU A 77 -2.10 5.38 -8.82
CA LEU A 77 -2.87 4.17 -9.10
C LEU A 77 -2.45 3.11 -8.09
N ILE A 78 -3.39 2.59 -7.31
CA ILE A 78 -3.08 1.43 -6.46
C ILE A 78 -3.17 0.18 -7.32
N LYS A 79 -2.14 -0.66 -7.25
CA LYS A 79 -2.07 -1.93 -7.97
C LYS A 79 -2.43 -3.09 -7.05
N LEU A 80 -3.40 -3.91 -7.47
CA LEU A 80 -3.92 -5.07 -6.75
C LEU A 80 -3.82 -6.31 -7.64
N ALA A 81 -3.60 -7.48 -7.05
CA ALA A 81 -3.68 -8.74 -7.76
C ALA A 81 -5.12 -8.96 -8.30
N ALA A 82 -5.25 -9.49 -9.53
CA ALA A 82 -6.55 -9.78 -10.15
C ALA A 82 -7.21 -11.07 -9.61
N THR A 83 -7.21 -11.25 -8.29
CA THR A 83 -8.01 -12.25 -7.59
C THR A 83 -9.44 -11.74 -7.41
N TRP A 84 -10.36 -12.61 -6.99
CA TRP A 84 -11.71 -12.18 -6.61
C TRP A 84 -11.69 -11.13 -5.51
N GLU A 85 -10.90 -11.35 -4.46
CA GLU A 85 -10.76 -10.42 -3.34
C GLU A 85 -10.14 -9.10 -3.75
N GLY A 86 -9.16 -9.12 -4.65
CA GLY A 86 -8.54 -7.92 -5.21
C GLY A 86 -9.51 -7.11 -6.07
N ILE A 87 -10.32 -7.76 -6.91
CA ILE A 87 -11.37 -7.10 -7.71
C ILE A 87 -12.43 -6.47 -6.79
N ARG A 88 -12.89 -7.20 -5.77
CA ARG A 88 -13.86 -6.68 -4.80
C ARG A 88 -13.29 -5.57 -3.91
N ALA A 89 -12.00 -5.61 -3.59
CA ALA A 89 -11.32 -4.53 -2.89
C ALA A 89 -11.23 -3.26 -3.76
N ALA A 90 -10.93 -3.42 -5.05
CA ALA A 90 -10.88 -2.31 -6.00
C ALA A 90 -12.26 -1.63 -6.15
N GLU A 91 -13.32 -2.42 -6.23
CA GLU A 91 -14.72 -1.92 -6.27
C GLU A 91 -15.07 -1.14 -4.99
N GLU A 92 -14.75 -1.68 -3.82
CA GLU A 92 -15.10 -1.07 -2.52
C GLU A 92 -14.43 0.30 -2.30
N PHE A 93 -13.19 0.47 -2.75
CA PHE A 93 -12.46 1.72 -2.54
C PHE A 93 -12.66 2.73 -3.68
N GLY A 94 -12.99 2.29 -4.89
CA GLY A 94 -13.40 3.16 -6.01
C GLY A 94 -12.59 2.93 -7.30
N ALA A 95 -13.27 2.49 -8.36
CA ALA A 95 -12.70 1.97 -9.61
C ALA A 95 -11.73 2.92 -10.36
N GLU A 96 -11.94 4.23 -10.29
CA GLU A 96 -11.13 5.22 -11.05
C GLU A 96 -9.68 5.37 -10.53
N ARG A 97 -9.37 4.81 -9.36
CA ARG A 97 -8.09 4.95 -8.66
C ARG A 97 -7.22 3.68 -8.68
N TYR A 98 -7.60 2.67 -9.47
CA TYR A 98 -6.97 1.34 -9.46
C TYR A 98 -6.42 0.88 -10.80
N LYS A 99 -5.41 0.01 -10.72
CA LYS A 99 -4.97 -0.83 -11.83
C LYS A 99 -4.84 -2.29 -11.36
N LEU A 100 -5.59 -3.20 -11.97
CA LEU A 100 -5.45 -4.63 -11.67
C LEU A 100 -4.17 -5.18 -12.33
N ALA A 101 -3.45 -6.01 -11.59
CA ALA A 101 -2.31 -6.77 -12.06
C ALA A 101 -2.81 -8.11 -12.61
N THR A 102 -2.68 -8.31 -13.91
CA THR A 102 -2.86 -9.61 -14.58
C THR A 102 -1.57 -10.41 -14.56
#